data_AF-A0A661TZ56-F1
#
_entry.id   AF-A0A661TZ56-F1
#
_cell.length_a   1.000
_cell.length_b   1.000
_cell.length_c   1.000
_cell.angle_alpha   90.00
_cell.angle_beta   90.00
_cell.angle_gamma   90.00
#
_symmetry.space_group_name_H-M   'P 1'
#
loop_
_entity.id
_entity.type
_entity.pdbx_description
1 polymer ?
#
loop_
_entity_poly.entity_id
_entity_poly.type
_entity_poly.pdbx_seq_one_letter_code
_entity_poly.pdbx_strand_id
1 'polypeptide(L)'
;LPEKAMQASFNKKLELAQKLNSYYEGMMNYNIPEFTTAAMYMTGKVYEEFADTWRDSERPSFPNFHQEAQYVAILLDNTVPFFEKTVNYYDQVIAYARREGIENEWVEKAENKLLESLFKWAEISEECAKAYEKAITPPGMTTDEVIDYQTKLGDYLDEFFIKKDQYDQMAETLYKKVGEVADSYGLESEWVYKSKERLIKLRPAMYAAGMDYTGKNVVTDWGWKVTTSPPSDWNIPPTDPFNWVADNWDSVSKGMIREKDKLKIVGFKGLSGAMFVWDKATIDMPPPSPIYIVKRLTLHKKPKPHYIYISACESYTLYVNGNIVGQDDKWKTVENYDITPYLMVGDNIIGIEARSDEKDKYWVKAEIVEEGAIETYRAPEPQHEMEATHYEEEYGEFGEEGMGEETLKEEGVEMEGEPETGVETETATENNSGESSTEGGQ
;
A
#
# COMPACT_ATOMS: atom_id res chain seq x y z
N LEU A 1 -10.21 -1.88 -36.38
CA LEU A 1 -11.28 -2.26 -35.42
C LEU A 1 -11.94 -3.56 -35.88
N PRO A 2 -12.25 -4.52 -34.99
CA PRO A 2 -12.98 -5.77 -35.29
C PRO A 2 -14.50 -5.52 -35.43
N GLU A 3 -14.86 -4.44 -36.09
CA GLU A 3 -15.99 -3.58 -35.76
C GLU A 3 -17.35 -4.29 -35.85
N LYS A 4 -17.72 -4.82 -37.02
CA LYS A 4 -19.05 -5.44 -37.22
C LYS A 4 -19.28 -6.72 -36.41
N ALA A 5 -18.26 -7.57 -36.27
CA ALA A 5 -18.41 -8.83 -35.54
C ALA A 5 -18.50 -8.59 -34.03
N MET A 6 -17.63 -7.71 -33.51
CA MET A 6 -17.66 -7.30 -32.12
C MET A 6 -18.94 -6.53 -31.78
N GLN A 7 -19.39 -5.62 -32.64
CA GLN A 7 -20.63 -4.85 -32.42
C GLN A 7 -21.89 -5.71 -32.58
N ALA A 8 -21.93 -6.71 -33.47
CA ALA A 8 -23.04 -7.66 -33.52
C ALA A 8 -23.05 -8.58 -32.28
N SER A 9 -21.88 -9.05 -31.83
CA SER A 9 -21.75 -9.84 -30.60
C SER A 9 -22.09 -9.01 -29.35
N PHE A 10 -21.71 -7.73 -29.31
CA PHE A 10 -22.06 -6.79 -28.26
C PHE A 10 -23.54 -6.44 -28.27
N ASN A 11 -24.13 -6.14 -29.44
CA ASN A 11 -25.57 -5.89 -29.55
C ASN A 11 -26.37 -7.12 -29.16
N LYS A 12 -25.92 -8.35 -29.54
CA LYS A 12 -26.48 -9.58 -28.97
C LYS A 12 -26.24 -9.57 -27.45
N LYS A 13 -25.03 -9.38 -26.92
CA LYS A 13 -24.76 -9.34 -25.46
C LYS A 13 -25.65 -8.33 -24.70
N LEU A 14 -25.97 -7.17 -25.27
CA LEU A 14 -26.88 -6.17 -24.73
C LEU A 14 -28.34 -6.63 -24.82
N GLU A 15 -28.74 -7.14 -26.00
CA GLU A 15 -29.96 -7.93 -26.23
C GLU A 15 -30.03 -9.18 -25.35
N LEU A 16 -28.98 -9.51 -24.59
CA LEU A 16 -28.83 -10.69 -23.75
C LEU A 16 -28.76 -10.37 -22.25
N ALA A 17 -28.80 -9.09 -21.88
CA ALA A 17 -28.74 -8.61 -20.51
C ALA A 17 -30.11 -8.17 -19.97
N GLN A 18 -30.84 -7.30 -20.70
CA GLN A 18 -31.94 -6.58 -20.03
C GLN A 18 -33.17 -7.46 -19.69
N LYS A 19 -33.35 -8.67 -20.24
CA LYS A 19 -34.47 -9.58 -19.84
C LYS A 19 -34.15 -10.35 -18.59
N LEU A 20 -32.85 -10.62 -18.39
CA LEU A 20 -32.37 -11.04 -17.09
C LEU A 20 -32.76 -9.95 -16.07
N ASN A 21 -32.65 -8.67 -16.45
CA ASN A 21 -33.18 -7.55 -15.66
C ASN A 21 -34.73 -7.55 -15.52
N SER A 22 -35.57 -7.81 -16.55
CA SER A 22 -37.04 -7.92 -16.28
C SER A 22 -37.45 -9.14 -15.47
N TYR A 23 -36.70 -10.24 -15.55
CA TYR A 23 -36.88 -11.34 -14.62
C TYR A 23 -36.51 -10.91 -13.19
N TYR A 24 -35.49 -10.06 -13.00
CA TYR A 24 -35.13 -9.48 -11.71
C TYR A 24 -36.11 -8.40 -11.21
N GLU A 25 -36.55 -7.45 -12.05
CA GLU A 25 -37.64 -6.50 -11.76
C GLU A 25 -38.92 -7.27 -11.38
N GLY A 26 -39.23 -8.36 -12.09
CA GLY A 26 -40.29 -9.30 -11.75
C GLY A 26 -40.12 -9.97 -10.39
N MET A 27 -38.88 -10.27 -9.96
CA MET A 27 -38.60 -10.78 -8.61
C MET A 27 -38.75 -9.70 -7.53
N MET A 28 -38.32 -8.46 -7.77
CA MET A 28 -38.49 -7.34 -6.83
C MET A 28 -39.97 -7.08 -6.51
N ASN A 29 -40.86 -7.27 -7.50
CA ASN A 29 -42.31 -7.10 -7.34
C ASN A 29 -42.98 -8.08 -6.34
N TYR A 30 -42.31 -9.17 -5.93
CA TYR A 30 -42.81 -10.02 -4.84
C TYR A 30 -42.59 -9.40 -3.44
N ASN A 31 -41.75 -8.35 -3.34
CA ASN A 31 -41.44 -7.62 -2.10
C ASN A 31 -40.98 -8.52 -0.94
N ILE A 32 -40.23 -9.58 -1.28
CA ILE A 32 -39.53 -10.46 -0.34
C ILE A 32 -38.08 -9.92 -0.23
N PRO A 33 -37.61 -9.47 0.95
CA PRO A 33 -36.34 -8.77 1.10
C PRO A 33 -35.15 -9.43 0.40
N GLU A 34 -34.98 -10.74 0.59
CA GLU A 34 -33.89 -11.54 0.03
C GLU A 34 -33.94 -11.54 -1.51
N PHE A 35 -35.13 -11.74 -2.08
CA PHE A 35 -35.33 -11.74 -3.53
C PHE A 35 -35.13 -10.34 -4.14
N THR A 36 -35.57 -9.28 -3.45
CA THR A 36 -35.33 -7.91 -3.87
C THR A 36 -33.83 -7.59 -3.88
N THR A 37 -33.10 -7.90 -2.80
CA THR A 37 -31.65 -7.67 -2.74
C THR A 37 -30.87 -8.52 -3.75
N ALA A 38 -31.26 -9.79 -3.94
CA ALA A 38 -30.62 -10.67 -4.92
C ALA A 38 -30.85 -10.19 -6.37
N ALA A 39 -32.09 -9.79 -6.69
CA ALA A 39 -32.45 -9.23 -7.99
C ALA A 39 -31.66 -7.95 -8.29
N MET A 40 -31.59 -7.02 -7.33
CA MET A 40 -30.84 -5.76 -7.48
C MET A 40 -29.33 -6.00 -7.64
N TYR A 41 -28.75 -6.89 -6.82
CA TYR A 41 -27.35 -7.29 -6.94
C TYR A 41 -27.05 -7.92 -8.31
N MET A 42 -27.91 -8.83 -8.78
CA MET A 42 -27.70 -9.51 -10.05
C MET A 42 -27.86 -8.58 -11.26
N THR A 43 -28.73 -7.57 -11.20
CA THR A 43 -28.75 -6.47 -12.21
C THR A 43 -27.42 -5.71 -12.23
N GLY A 44 -26.83 -5.42 -11.05
CA GLY A 44 -25.49 -4.83 -10.96
C GLY A 44 -24.41 -5.72 -11.59
N LYS A 45 -24.41 -7.01 -11.27
CA LYS A 45 -23.49 -8.01 -11.81
C LYS A 45 -23.59 -8.16 -13.33
N VAL A 46 -24.80 -8.07 -13.89
CA VAL A 46 -25.00 -8.07 -15.36
C VAL A 46 -24.27 -6.90 -16.01
N TYR A 47 -24.24 -5.72 -15.40
CA TYR A 47 -23.47 -4.59 -15.89
C TYR A 47 -21.95 -4.72 -15.62
N GLU A 48 -21.55 -5.34 -14.51
CA GLU A 48 -20.14 -5.66 -14.22
C GLU A 48 -19.54 -6.58 -15.30
N GLU A 49 -20.29 -7.59 -15.76
CA GLU A 49 -19.84 -8.52 -16.79
C GLU A 49 -19.62 -7.87 -18.16
N PHE A 50 -20.28 -6.73 -18.47
CA PHE A 50 -19.90 -5.92 -19.64
C PHE A 50 -18.65 -5.10 -19.38
N ALA A 51 -18.52 -4.48 -18.21
CA ALA A 51 -17.37 -3.64 -17.88
C ALA A 51 -16.07 -4.45 -17.95
N ASP A 52 -16.09 -5.65 -17.36
CA ASP A 52 -15.01 -6.64 -17.45
C ASP A 52 -14.84 -7.14 -18.91
N THR A 53 -15.92 -7.51 -19.63
CA THR A 53 -15.85 -7.93 -21.05
C THR A 53 -15.13 -6.91 -21.95
N TRP A 54 -15.37 -5.61 -21.76
CA TRP A 54 -14.73 -4.57 -22.56
C TRP A 54 -13.28 -4.35 -22.13
N ARG A 55 -13.01 -4.12 -20.82
CA ARG A 55 -11.66 -3.91 -20.30
C ARG A 55 -10.68 -5.03 -20.69
N ASP A 56 -11.15 -6.28 -20.61
CA ASP A 56 -10.34 -7.48 -20.80
C ASP A 56 -10.32 -7.99 -22.26
N SER A 57 -10.83 -7.18 -23.21
CA SER A 57 -10.81 -7.52 -24.64
C SER A 57 -9.39 -7.50 -25.23
N GLU A 58 -9.15 -8.35 -26.23
CA GLU A 58 -7.82 -8.52 -26.86
C GLU A 58 -7.31 -7.20 -27.47
N ARG A 59 -6.25 -6.65 -26.87
CA ARG A 59 -5.58 -5.44 -27.37
C ARG A 59 -4.73 -5.80 -28.60
N PRO A 60 -5.04 -5.24 -29.79
CA PRO A 60 -4.26 -5.53 -30.99
C PRO A 60 -2.85 -4.91 -30.90
N SER A 61 -1.91 -5.39 -31.71
CA SER A 61 -0.60 -4.76 -31.83
C SER A 61 -0.71 -3.42 -32.58
N PHE A 62 -0.20 -2.33 -32.00
CA PHE A 62 -0.23 -1.00 -32.58
C PHE A 62 1.12 -0.64 -33.23
N PRO A 63 1.12 0.01 -34.40
CA PRO A 63 2.35 0.44 -35.06
C PRO A 63 3.00 1.68 -34.41
N ASN A 64 2.32 2.33 -33.44
CA ASN A 64 2.83 3.47 -32.67
C ASN A 64 1.99 3.68 -31.39
N PHE A 65 2.57 4.38 -30.42
CA PHE A 65 1.96 4.63 -29.11
C PHE A 65 0.73 5.55 -29.14
N HIS A 66 0.62 6.42 -30.16
CA HIS A 66 -0.57 7.27 -30.34
C HIS A 66 -1.84 6.46 -30.64
N GLN A 67 -1.75 5.47 -31.54
CA GLN A 67 -2.89 4.59 -31.86
C GLN A 67 -3.24 3.66 -30.70
N GLU A 68 -2.25 3.26 -29.90
CA GLU A 68 -2.47 2.55 -28.63
C GLU A 68 -3.25 3.43 -27.63
N ALA A 69 -2.83 4.68 -27.43
CA ALA A 69 -3.51 5.63 -26.55
C ALA A 69 -4.96 5.91 -26.99
N GLN A 70 -5.19 6.20 -28.28
CA GLN A 70 -6.54 6.38 -28.81
C GLN A 70 -7.42 5.14 -28.63
N TYR A 71 -6.90 3.94 -28.85
CA TYR A 71 -7.67 2.71 -28.67
C TYR A 71 -8.02 2.48 -27.19
N VAL A 72 -7.06 2.65 -26.28
CA VAL A 72 -7.30 2.46 -24.83
C VAL A 72 -8.26 3.54 -24.30
N ALA A 73 -8.23 4.76 -24.82
CA ALA A 73 -9.23 5.80 -24.56
C ALA A 73 -10.64 5.39 -25.03
N ILE A 74 -10.77 4.96 -26.28
CA ILE A 74 -12.04 4.46 -26.84
C ILE A 74 -12.55 3.25 -26.04
N LEU A 75 -11.66 2.40 -25.54
CA LEU A 75 -12.03 1.27 -24.70
C LEU A 75 -12.69 1.75 -23.40
N LEU A 76 -12.05 2.69 -22.69
CA LEU A 76 -12.61 3.27 -21.47
C LEU A 76 -13.92 4.04 -21.74
N ASP A 77 -13.97 4.88 -22.76
CA ASP A 77 -15.16 5.67 -23.10
C ASP A 77 -16.38 4.77 -23.40
N ASN A 78 -16.18 3.56 -23.95
CA ASN A 78 -17.25 2.54 -24.11
C ASN A 78 -17.54 1.73 -22.82
N THR A 79 -16.61 1.69 -21.86
CA THR A 79 -16.73 0.93 -20.61
C THR A 79 -17.36 1.76 -19.48
N VAL A 80 -17.17 3.10 -19.46
CA VAL A 80 -17.71 4.02 -18.45
C VAL A 80 -19.21 3.80 -18.16
N PRO A 81 -20.13 3.73 -19.15
CA PRO A 81 -21.57 3.55 -18.88
C PRO A 81 -21.91 2.23 -18.18
N PHE A 82 -21.03 1.23 -18.25
CA PHE A 82 -21.17 -0.04 -17.54
C PHE A 82 -20.66 0.06 -16.11
N PHE A 83 -19.53 0.74 -15.86
CA PHE A 83 -19.09 1.03 -14.50
C PHE A 83 -20.10 1.91 -13.74
N GLU A 84 -20.60 2.99 -14.35
CA GLU A 84 -21.61 3.87 -13.74
C GLU A 84 -22.85 3.09 -13.27
N LYS A 85 -23.39 2.22 -14.13
CA LYS A 85 -24.52 1.35 -13.79
C LYS A 85 -24.15 0.35 -12.70
N THR A 86 -23.02 -0.32 -12.81
CA THR A 86 -22.55 -1.34 -11.84
C THR A 86 -22.45 -0.72 -10.44
N VAL A 87 -21.74 0.41 -10.32
CA VAL A 87 -21.62 1.20 -9.10
C VAL A 87 -23.00 1.61 -8.60
N ASN A 88 -23.88 2.13 -9.45
CA ASN A 88 -25.20 2.59 -9.03
C ASN A 88 -26.13 1.47 -8.54
N TYR A 89 -26.13 0.29 -9.16
CA TYR A 89 -26.96 -0.83 -8.68
C TYR A 89 -26.44 -1.41 -7.36
N TYR A 90 -25.13 -1.56 -7.19
CA TYR A 90 -24.58 -2.02 -5.92
C TYR A 90 -24.78 -0.99 -4.79
N ASP A 91 -24.63 0.31 -5.05
CA ASP A 91 -24.99 1.38 -4.11
C ASP A 91 -26.48 1.35 -3.73
N GLN A 92 -27.37 1.14 -4.70
CA GLN A 92 -28.81 0.98 -4.44
C GLN A 92 -29.14 -0.23 -3.54
N VAL A 93 -28.43 -1.37 -3.68
CA VAL A 93 -28.62 -2.54 -2.77
C VAL A 93 -28.34 -2.14 -1.32
N ILE A 94 -27.22 -1.44 -1.09
CA ILE A 94 -26.76 -1.05 0.24
C ILE A 94 -27.69 0.01 0.85
N ALA A 95 -28.06 1.02 0.06
CA ALA A 95 -28.98 2.07 0.48
C ALA A 95 -30.40 1.54 0.76
N TYR A 96 -30.89 0.56 -0.02
CA TYR A 96 -32.15 -0.14 0.27
C TYR A 96 -32.05 -0.95 1.56
N ALA A 97 -31.02 -1.79 1.68
CA ALA A 97 -30.81 -2.67 2.83
C ALA A 97 -30.75 -1.89 4.15
N ARG A 98 -29.97 -0.79 4.19
CA ARG A 98 -29.84 0.07 5.38
C ARG A 98 -31.12 0.83 5.74
N ARG A 99 -31.98 1.12 4.77
CA ARG A 99 -33.28 1.79 5.00
C ARG A 99 -34.32 0.84 5.60
N GLU A 100 -34.35 -0.41 5.15
CA GLU A 100 -35.32 -1.42 5.60
C GLU A 100 -34.81 -2.28 6.78
N GLY A 101 -33.53 -2.19 7.13
CA GLY A 101 -32.91 -3.00 8.19
C GLY A 101 -32.61 -4.45 7.78
N ILE A 102 -32.19 -4.64 6.51
CA ILE A 102 -31.90 -5.95 5.92
C ILE A 102 -30.40 -6.25 6.00
N GLU A 103 -30.04 -7.40 6.57
CA GLU A 103 -28.67 -7.96 6.55
C GLU A 103 -28.73 -9.34 5.88
N ASN A 104 -28.07 -9.50 4.72
CA ASN A 104 -27.96 -10.80 4.03
C ASN A 104 -26.75 -10.83 3.07
N GLU A 105 -26.45 -12.02 2.53
CA GLU A 105 -25.30 -12.29 1.65
C GLU A 105 -25.23 -11.41 0.38
N TRP A 106 -26.34 -10.85 -0.09
CA TRP A 106 -26.38 -10.00 -1.29
C TRP A 106 -26.00 -8.56 -0.97
N VAL A 107 -26.24 -8.12 0.27
CA VAL A 107 -25.77 -6.82 0.79
C VAL A 107 -24.25 -6.87 0.96
N GLU A 108 -23.72 -7.88 1.65
CA GLU A 108 -22.26 -8.08 1.84
C GLU A 108 -21.51 -8.14 0.49
N LYS A 109 -22.05 -8.89 -0.48
CA LYS A 109 -21.48 -8.95 -1.84
C LYS A 109 -21.55 -7.60 -2.55
N ALA A 110 -22.63 -6.84 -2.40
CA ALA A 110 -22.76 -5.49 -2.98
C ALA A 110 -21.78 -4.49 -2.34
N GLU A 111 -21.58 -4.54 -1.02
CA GLU A 111 -20.63 -3.68 -0.31
C GLU A 111 -19.18 -3.90 -0.79
N ASN A 112 -18.74 -5.16 -0.95
CA ASN A 112 -17.44 -5.42 -1.59
C ASN A 112 -17.42 -5.03 -3.07
N LYS A 113 -18.46 -5.39 -3.85
CA LYS A 113 -18.47 -5.17 -5.30
C LYS A 113 -18.59 -3.71 -5.72
N LEU A 114 -19.22 -2.86 -4.92
CA LEU A 114 -19.22 -1.41 -5.12
C LEU A 114 -17.79 -0.85 -5.09
N LEU A 115 -17.03 -1.22 -4.07
CA LEU A 115 -15.65 -0.77 -3.86
C LEU A 115 -14.68 -1.38 -4.88
N GLU A 116 -14.86 -2.66 -5.24
CA GLU A 116 -14.15 -3.31 -6.35
C GLU A 116 -14.39 -2.60 -7.69
N SER A 117 -15.65 -2.25 -7.99
CA SER A 117 -16.02 -1.62 -9.27
C SER A 117 -15.46 -0.20 -9.41
N LEU A 118 -15.50 0.59 -8.34
CA LEU A 118 -14.85 1.91 -8.28
C LEU A 118 -13.33 1.80 -8.45
N PHE A 119 -12.70 0.81 -7.83
CA PHE A 119 -11.25 0.55 -7.99
C PHE A 119 -10.89 0.10 -9.42
N LYS A 120 -11.63 -0.86 -9.99
CA LYS A 120 -11.48 -1.31 -11.39
C LYS A 120 -11.57 -0.15 -12.37
N TRP A 121 -12.52 0.76 -12.17
CA TRP A 121 -12.70 1.96 -13.02
C TRP A 121 -11.53 2.95 -12.85
N ALA A 122 -11.01 3.11 -11.64
CA ALA A 122 -9.81 3.91 -11.39
C ALA A 122 -8.56 3.34 -12.09
N GLU A 123 -8.36 2.01 -12.06
CA GLU A 123 -7.21 1.36 -12.70
C GLU A 123 -7.20 1.54 -14.23
N ILE A 124 -8.33 1.32 -14.92
CA ILE A 124 -8.39 1.53 -16.38
C ILE A 124 -8.25 3.01 -16.76
N SER A 125 -8.71 3.94 -15.89
CA SER A 125 -8.45 5.38 -16.06
C SER A 125 -6.95 5.69 -15.96
N GLU A 126 -6.26 5.06 -15.01
CA GLU A 126 -4.80 5.17 -14.85
C GLU A 126 -4.04 4.56 -16.06
N GLU A 127 -4.55 3.48 -16.65
CA GLU A 127 -4.02 2.91 -17.89
C GLU A 127 -4.18 3.85 -19.09
N CYS A 128 -5.33 4.51 -19.24
CA CYS A 128 -5.53 5.53 -20.27
C CYS A 128 -4.51 6.66 -20.12
N ALA A 129 -4.34 7.21 -18.91
CA ALA A 129 -3.37 8.27 -18.64
C ALA A 129 -1.94 7.85 -19.01
N LYS A 130 -1.52 6.63 -18.63
CA LYS A 130 -0.21 6.07 -19.02
C LYS A 130 -0.06 5.84 -20.51
N ALA A 131 -1.13 5.46 -21.21
CA ALA A 131 -1.08 5.27 -22.65
C ALA A 131 -0.87 6.62 -23.37
N TYR A 132 -1.52 7.71 -22.93
CA TYR A 132 -1.23 9.06 -23.43
C TYR A 132 0.17 9.55 -23.02
N GLU A 133 0.62 9.30 -21.79
CA GLU A 133 1.98 9.64 -21.35
C GLU A 133 3.04 8.95 -22.23
N LYS A 134 2.86 7.66 -22.55
CA LYS A 134 3.66 6.88 -23.51
C LYS A 134 3.60 7.44 -24.94
N ALA A 135 2.48 8.07 -25.32
CA ALA A 135 2.28 8.72 -26.62
C ALA A 135 2.79 10.18 -26.66
N ILE A 136 3.10 10.79 -25.52
CA ILE A 136 3.72 12.12 -25.39
C ILE A 136 5.24 11.99 -25.24
N THR A 137 5.68 11.03 -24.43
CA THR A 137 7.09 10.72 -24.11
C THR A 137 7.34 9.22 -24.29
N PRO A 138 7.70 8.76 -25.50
CA PRO A 138 7.98 7.36 -25.75
C PRO A 138 9.17 6.82 -24.91
N PRO A 139 9.05 5.63 -24.32
CA PRO A 139 10.11 5.07 -23.48
C PRO A 139 11.36 4.73 -24.30
N GLY A 140 12.53 5.08 -23.77
CA GLY A 140 13.83 4.78 -24.37
C GLY A 140 14.39 5.84 -25.33
N MET A 141 13.66 6.93 -25.59
CA MET A 141 14.18 8.11 -26.29
C MET A 141 15.00 9.03 -25.37
N THR A 142 16.00 9.71 -25.94
CA THR A 142 16.68 10.84 -25.29
C THR A 142 15.81 12.11 -25.32
N THR A 143 16.16 13.13 -24.52
CA THR A 143 15.42 14.40 -24.47
C THR A 143 15.26 15.07 -25.83
N ASP A 144 16.32 15.07 -26.65
CA ASP A 144 16.29 15.70 -27.98
C ASP A 144 15.41 14.92 -28.97
N GLU A 145 15.41 13.58 -28.89
CA GLU A 145 14.52 12.71 -29.68
C GLU A 145 13.05 12.86 -29.24
N VAL A 146 12.78 13.04 -27.95
CA VAL A 146 11.44 13.38 -27.44
C VAL A 146 10.98 14.73 -27.98
N ILE A 147 11.84 15.75 -28.01
CA ILE A 147 11.49 17.08 -28.54
C ILE A 147 11.20 17.02 -30.05
N ASP A 148 12.02 16.31 -30.82
CA ASP A 148 11.79 16.08 -32.26
C ASP A 148 10.51 15.25 -32.52
N TYR A 149 10.23 14.25 -31.68
CA TYR A 149 8.98 13.48 -31.73
C TYR A 149 7.75 14.32 -31.41
N GLN A 150 7.79 15.13 -30.35
CA GLN A 150 6.70 16.04 -29.96
C GLN A 150 6.46 17.12 -31.01
N THR A 151 7.53 17.64 -31.63
CA THR A 151 7.44 18.58 -32.77
C THR A 151 6.72 17.96 -33.97
N LYS A 152 6.84 16.64 -34.18
CA LYS A 152 6.15 15.89 -35.25
C LYS A 152 4.69 15.55 -34.92
N LEU A 153 4.31 15.51 -33.64
CA LEU A 153 2.91 15.37 -33.23
C LEU A 153 2.10 16.64 -33.52
N GLY A 154 2.71 17.82 -33.36
CA GLY A 154 2.05 19.11 -33.63
C GLY A 154 0.75 19.25 -32.84
N ASP A 155 -0.33 19.63 -33.53
CA ASP A 155 -1.67 19.89 -32.94
C ASP A 155 -2.22 18.74 -32.08
N TYR A 156 -1.80 17.48 -32.31
CA TYR A 156 -2.22 16.33 -31.49
C TYR A 156 -1.61 16.35 -30.07
N LEU A 157 -0.48 17.02 -29.87
CA LEU A 157 0.25 17.02 -28.60
C LEU A 157 -0.57 17.65 -27.46
N ASP A 158 -1.25 18.76 -27.73
CA ASP A 158 -2.13 19.44 -26.78
C ASP A 158 -3.34 18.57 -26.42
N GLU A 159 -3.93 17.87 -27.41
CA GLU A 159 -5.02 16.91 -27.17
C GLU A 159 -4.55 15.78 -26.24
N PHE A 160 -3.35 15.26 -26.44
CA PHE A 160 -2.82 14.18 -25.60
C PHE A 160 -2.55 14.67 -24.18
N PHE A 161 -1.98 15.87 -23.99
CA PHE A 161 -1.77 16.43 -22.65
C PHE A 161 -3.11 16.63 -21.92
N ILE A 162 -4.13 17.16 -22.60
CA ILE A 162 -5.48 17.33 -22.04
C ILE A 162 -6.09 15.97 -21.68
N LYS A 163 -6.02 14.97 -22.56
CA LYS A 163 -6.54 13.62 -22.29
C LYS A 163 -5.78 12.90 -21.17
N LYS A 164 -4.45 13.04 -21.12
CA LYS A 164 -3.60 12.50 -20.05
C LYS A 164 -4.03 13.05 -18.69
N ASP A 165 -4.17 14.37 -18.58
CA ASP A 165 -4.59 15.05 -17.36
C ASP A 165 -6.03 14.68 -16.95
N GLN A 166 -6.98 14.64 -17.90
CA GLN A 166 -8.35 14.18 -17.65
C GLN A 166 -8.41 12.77 -17.06
N TYR A 167 -7.66 11.81 -17.62
CA TYR A 167 -7.65 10.43 -17.13
C TYR A 167 -6.85 10.27 -15.82
N ASP A 168 -5.76 11.02 -15.62
CA ASP A 168 -5.05 11.12 -14.33
C ASP A 168 -6.01 11.61 -13.21
N GLN A 169 -6.76 12.69 -13.47
CA GLN A 169 -7.71 13.27 -12.52
C GLN A 169 -8.91 12.34 -12.26
N MET A 170 -9.42 11.64 -13.28
CA MET A 170 -10.49 10.66 -13.11
C MET A 170 -10.03 9.47 -12.27
N ALA A 171 -8.82 8.93 -12.52
CA ALA A 171 -8.22 7.88 -11.68
C ALA A 171 -8.08 8.33 -10.22
N GLU A 172 -7.51 9.51 -9.97
CA GLU A 172 -7.35 10.07 -8.62
C GLU A 172 -8.70 10.26 -7.91
N THR A 173 -9.71 10.73 -8.65
CA THR A 173 -11.08 10.92 -8.13
C THR A 173 -11.75 9.60 -7.78
N LEU A 174 -11.62 8.57 -8.62
CA LEU A 174 -12.22 7.25 -8.37
C LEU A 174 -11.53 6.50 -7.22
N TYR A 175 -10.20 6.56 -7.10
CA TYR A 175 -9.48 6.01 -5.95
C TYR A 175 -9.86 6.72 -4.63
N LYS A 176 -10.04 8.05 -4.63
CA LYS A 176 -10.65 8.77 -3.49
C LYS A 176 -12.04 8.25 -3.18
N LYS A 177 -12.86 8.04 -4.22
CA LYS A 177 -14.26 7.67 -4.06
C LYS A 177 -14.46 6.30 -3.41
N VAL A 178 -13.54 5.35 -3.62
CA VAL A 178 -13.49 4.08 -2.86
C VAL A 178 -13.40 4.34 -1.35
N GLY A 179 -12.54 5.28 -0.93
CA GLY A 179 -12.44 5.69 0.48
C GLY A 179 -13.70 6.39 0.98
N GLU A 180 -14.15 7.44 0.29
CA GLU A 180 -15.37 8.18 0.68
C GLU A 180 -16.61 7.30 0.82
N VAL A 181 -16.81 6.34 -0.10
CA VAL A 181 -17.95 5.42 -0.07
C VAL A 181 -17.83 4.45 1.09
N ALA A 182 -16.64 3.87 1.30
CA ALA A 182 -16.38 2.99 2.43
C ALA A 182 -16.59 3.71 3.77
N ASP A 183 -16.04 4.92 3.94
CA ASP A 183 -16.21 5.74 5.15
C ASP A 183 -17.69 6.12 5.36
N SER A 184 -18.43 6.46 4.29
CA SER A 184 -19.86 6.82 4.38
C SER A 184 -20.76 5.65 4.82
N TYR A 185 -20.33 4.42 4.54
CA TYR A 185 -21.03 3.20 4.94
C TYR A 185 -20.40 2.48 6.15
N GLY A 186 -19.25 2.94 6.66
CA GLY A 186 -18.51 2.29 7.76
C GLY A 186 -17.89 0.95 7.38
N LEU A 187 -17.41 0.80 6.14
CA LEU A 187 -16.91 -0.46 5.58
C LEU A 187 -15.39 -0.60 5.70
N GLU A 188 -14.92 -1.70 6.27
CA GLU A 188 -13.54 -2.15 6.13
C GLU A 188 -13.39 -2.98 4.85
N SER A 189 -12.48 -2.58 3.94
CA SER A 189 -12.27 -3.30 2.68
C SER A 189 -10.84 -3.18 2.18
N GLU A 190 -10.32 -4.26 1.57
CA GLU A 190 -9.00 -4.23 0.93
C GLU A 190 -8.88 -3.21 -0.21
N TRP A 191 -9.98 -2.88 -0.90
CA TRP A 191 -10.01 -1.89 -1.97
C TRP A 191 -9.69 -0.47 -1.48
N VAL A 192 -10.02 -0.13 -0.22
CA VAL A 192 -9.65 1.16 0.40
C VAL A 192 -8.13 1.24 0.58
N TYR A 193 -7.50 0.15 1.04
CA TYR A 193 -6.04 0.08 1.18
C TYR A 193 -5.36 0.14 -0.19
N LYS A 194 -5.81 -0.66 -1.16
CA LYS A 194 -5.30 -0.65 -2.54
C LYS A 194 -5.41 0.76 -3.15
N SER A 195 -6.55 1.42 -3.03
CA SER A 195 -6.76 2.80 -3.52
C SER A 195 -5.79 3.80 -2.89
N LYS A 196 -5.60 3.76 -1.57
CA LYS A 196 -4.64 4.62 -0.87
C LYS A 196 -3.20 4.35 -1.35
N GLU A 197 -2.83 3.10 -1.62
CA GLU A 197 -1.53 2.80 -2.25
C GLU A 197 -1.40 3.34 -3.68
N ARG A 198 -2.47 3.37 -4.48
CA ARG A 198 -2.45 3.94 -5.85
C ARG A 198 -2.35 5.45 -5.82
N LEU A 199 -3.09 6.12 -4.93
CA LEU A 199 -3.00 7.57 -4.69
C LEU A 199 -1.57 7.98 -4.34
N ILE A 200 -0.92 7.26 -3.41
CA ILE A 200 0.50 7.48 -3.06
C ILE A 200 1.41 7.31 -4.28
N LYS A 201 1.18 6.32 -5.14
CA LYS A 201 2.01 6.10 -6.35
C LYS A 201 1.80 7.18 -7.42
N LEU A 202 0.57 7.70 -7.56
CA LEU A 202 0.22 8.74 -8.55
C LEU A 202 0.60 10.15 -8.14
N ARG A 203 0.50 10.47 -6.85
CA ARG A 203 0.80 11.79 -6.27
C ARG A 203 1.45 11.61 -4.89
N PRO A 204 2.71 11.13 -4.79
CA PRO A 204 3.36 10.91 -3.48
C PRO A 204 3.31 12.17 -2.62
N ALA A 205 3.59 13.31 -3.25
CA ALA A 205 3.43 14.66 -2.73
C ALA A 205 2.12 14.91 -1.95
N MET A 206 0.98 14.42 -2.43
CA MET A 206 -0.35 14.72 -1.87
C MET A 206 -0.82 13.75 -0.77
N TYR A 207 -0.16 12.59 -0.61
CA TYR A 207 -0.63 11.51 0.26
C TYR A 207 0.45 10.88 1.15
N ALA A 208 1.72 11.16 0.88
CA ALA A 208 2.88 10.52 1.48
C ALA A 208 4.17 11.34 1.21
N ALA A 209 4.30 12.53 1.81
CA ALA A 209 5.48 13.38 1.60
C ALA A 209 6.70 13.00 2.48
N GLY A 210 6.52 12.12 3.47
CA GLY A 210 7.60 11.59 4.30
C GLY A 210 8.31 10.36 3.71
N MET A 211 9.32 9.86 4.42
CA MET A 211 9.99 8.60 4.05
C MET A 211 9.08 7.40 4.33
N ASP A 212 9.02 6.44 3.41
CA ASP A 212 8.34 5.15 3.62
C ASP A 212 8.93 4.38 4.81
N TYR A 213 8.10 4.04 5.79
CA TYR A 213 8.42 3.20 6.95
C TYR A 213 7.81 1.79 6.87
N THR A 214 7.15 1.41 5.76
CA THR A 214 6.65 0.04 5.54
C THR A 214 7.77 -0.98 5.76
N GLY A 215 7.57 -1.98 6.63
CA GLY A 215 8.61 -2.97 6.92
C GLY A 215 9.80 -2.47 7.74
N LYS A 216 9.74 -1.26 8.33
CA LYS A 216 10.83 -0.69 9.13
C LYS A 216 10.44 -0.55 10.59
N ASN A 217 11.29 -1.04 11.49
CA ASN A 217 11.21 -0.72 12.90
C ASN A 217 11.53 0.78 13.13
N VAL A 218 10.90 1.40 14.12
CA VAL A 218 11.10 2.80 14.49
C VAL A 218 11.47 2.89 15.95
N VAL A 219 12.38 3.78 16.32
CA VAL A 219 12.84 3.95 17.70
C VAL A 219 12.79 5.42 18.08
N THR A 220 12.69 5.73 19.38
CA THR A 220 12.99 7.10 19.85
C THR A 220 14.44 7.43 19.51
N ASP A 221 14.61 8.41 18.62
CA ASP A 221 15.86 8.86 18.00
C ASP A 221 15.88 10.40 17.84
N TRP A 222 16.99 10.97 17.37
CA TRP A 222 17.15 12.41 17.13
C TRP A 222 16.17 13.00 16.08
N GLY A 223 15.48 12.15 15.32
CA GLY A 223 14.48 12.52 14.33
C GLY A 223 13.05 12.53 14.88
N TRP A 224 12.87 12.58 16.21
CA TRP A 224 11.59 12.94 16.86
C TRP A 224 11.57 14.44 17.18
N LYS A 225 10.37 15.02 17.14
CA LYS A 225 10.10 16.45 17.38
C LYS A 225 9.46 16.64 18.76
N VAL A 226 9.75 17.74 19.46
CA VAL A 226 9.29 17.99 20.84
C VAL A 226 8.81 19.43 21.07
N THR A 227 7.79 19.60 21.92
CA THR A 227 7.34 20.90 22.43
C THR A 227 6.77 20.78 23.85
N THR A 228 6.67 21.91 24.55
CA THR A 228 5.93 22.08 25.82
C THR A 228 4.56 22.78 25.62
N SER A 229 4.25 23.23 24.40
CA SER A 229 3.03 23.99 24.09
C SER A 229 2.45 23.59 22.73
N PRO A 230 1.89 22.37 22.59
CA PRO A 230 1.28 21.91 21.35
C PRO A 230 -0.05 22.62 21.04
N PRO A 231 -0.46 22.71 19.76
CA PRO A 231 -1.85 22.96 19.41
C PRO A 231 -2.73 21.74 19.75
N SER A 232 -4.06 21.86 19.68
CA SER A 232 -5.00 20.78 20.07
C SER A 232 -4.98 19.54 19.17
N ASP A 233 -4.44 19.67 17.96
CA ASP A 233 -4.40 18.70 16.85
C ASP A 233 -2.99 18.13 16.60
N TRP A 234 -2.06 18.36 17.52
CA TRP A 234 -0.64 18.00 17.41
C TRP A 234 -0.32 16.53 17.11
N ASN A 235 -1.25 15.61 17.40
CA ASN A 235 -1.10 14.16 17.32
C ASN A 235 -1.91 13.50 16.19
N ILE A 236 -2.53 14.27 15.29
CA ILE A 236 -3.16 13.77 14.07
C ILE A 236 -2.32 14.09 12.81
N PRO A 237 -2.43 13.31 11.73
CA PRO A 237 -1.83 13.66 10.44
C PRO A 237 -2.32 15.03 9.95
N PRO A 238 -1.43 15.86 9.36
CA PRO A 238 -1.82 17.14 8.82
C PRO A 238 -2.69 16.95 7.56
N THR A 239 -3.62 17.88 7.32
CA THR A 239 -4.45 17.89 6.10
C THR A 239 -3.65 18.30 4.86
N ASP A 240 -2.55 19.02 5.04
CA ASP A 240 -1.54 19.29 4.03
C ASP A 240 -0.25 18.52 4.41
N PRO A 241 0.17 17.50 3.63
CA PRO A 241 1.35 16.71 3.93
C PRO A 241 2.67 17.49 3.84
N PHE A 242 2.70 18.71 3.29
CA PHE A 242 3.89 19.56 3.28
C PHE A 242 3.93 20.60 4.41
N ASN A 243 2.85 20.74 5.17
CA ASN A 243 2.70 21.76 6.22
C ASN A 243 2.37 21.12 7.57
N TRP A 244 3.28 20.26 8.06
CA TRP A 244 3.13 19.65 9.37
C TRP A 244 3.64 20.60 10.45
N VAL A 245 2.79 20.94 11.41
CA VAL A 245 3.12 21.93 12.47
C VAL A 245 4.39 21.58 13.26
N ALA A 246 4.69 20.29 13.42
CA ALA A 246 5.86 19.82 14.14
C ALA A 246 7.19 19.91 13.36
N ASP A 247 7.19 20.18 12.06
CA ASP A 247 8.43 20.46 11.32
C ASP A 247 9.15 21.70 11.87
N ASN A 248 8.39 22.65 12.43
CA ASN A 248 8.88 23.85 13.10
C ASN A 248 9.24 23.66 14.60
N TRP A 249 9.01 22.47 15.16
CA TRP A 249 9.37 22.18 16.56
C TRP A 249 10.86 21.84 16.70
N ASP A 250 11.39 21.92 17.92
CA ASP A 250 12.73 21.44 18.25
C ASP A 250 12.84 19.91 18.08
N SER A 251 14.06 19.42 17.82
CA SER A 251 14.38 17.99 17.89
C SER A 251 14.58 17.55 19.33
N VAL A 252 14.18 16.32 19.66
CA VAL A 252 14.43 15.74 20.98
C VAL A 252 15.91 15.75 21.36
N SER A 253 16.15 15.82 22.66
CA SER A 253 17.47 15.64 23.27
C SER A 253 17.54 14.36 24.10
N LYS A 254 18.76 13.95 24.47
CA LYS A 254 18.98 12.74 25.29
C LYS A 254 18.38 12.92 26.69
N GLY A 255 17.44 12.05 27.05
CA GLY A 255 16.85 11.98 28.37
C GLY A 255 17.86 11.52 29.44
N MET A 256 17.67 11.98 30.68
CA MET A 256 18.48 11.60 31.82
C MET A 256 17.88 10.39 32.53
N ILE A 257 18.68 9.34 32.72
CA ILE A 257 18.31 8.20 33.55
C ILE A 257 19.49 7.82 34.44
N ARG A 258 19.23 7.61 35.73
CA ARG A 258 20.23 7.15 36.69
C ARG A 258 20.64 5.71 36.33
N GLU A 259 21.92 5.42 36.18
CA GLU A 259 22.41 4.08 35.76
C GLU A 259 21.91 2.93 36.66
N LYS A 260 21.75 3.17 37.97
CA LYS A 260 21.15 2.22 38.93
C LYS A 260 19.70 1.82 38.59
N ASP A 261 18.98 2.66 37.85
CA ASP A 261 17.55 2.53 37.52
C ASP A 261 17.35 2.05 36.09
N LYS A 262 18.26 2.43 35.17
CA LYS A 262 18.38 1.89 33.81
C LYS A 262 18.46 0.36 33.76
N LEU A 263 19.20 -0.26 34.70
CA LEU A 263 19.29 -1.72 34.85
C LEU A 263 18.00 -2.40 35.34
N LYS A 264 16.96 -1.64 35.73
CA LYS A 264 15.66 -2.18 36.19
C LYS A 264 14.61 -2.27 35.09
N ILE A 265 14.83 -1.63 33.93
CA ILE A 265 13.84 -1.52 32.86
C ILE A 265 14.04 -2.70 31.90
N VAL A 266 13.05 -3.58 31.83
CA VAL A 266 13.08 -4.82 31.05
C VAL A 266 11.80 -4.93 30.22
N GLY A 267 11.91 -5.35 28.97
CA GLY A 267 10.77 -5.56 28.05
C GLY A 267 10.88 -4.85 26.70
N PHE A 268 11.79 -3.88 26.56
CA PHE A 268 12.22 -3.37 25.25
C PHE A 268 12.84 -4.49 24.40
N LYS A 269 12.71 -4.40 23.08
CA LYS A 269 13.29 -5.35 22.11
C LYS A 269 14.79 -5.13 21.89
N GLY A 270 15.31 -3.96 22.28
CA GLY A 270 16.74 -3.65 22.20
C GLY A 270 17.17 -3.23 20.80
N LEU A 271 16.28 -2.57 20.06
CA LEU A 271 16.55 -2.11 18.70
C LEU A 271 17.77 -1.16 18.64
N SER A 272 18.58 -1.32 17.59
CA SER A 272 19.75 -0.47 17.35
C SER A 272 19.36 1.01 17.24
N GLY A 273 20.14 1.90 17.84
CA GLY A 273 19.88 3.34 17.88
C GLY A 273 18.82 3.82 18.90
N ALA A 274 18.04 2.92 19.52
CA ALA A 274 16.95 3.29 20.42
C ALA A 274 17.46 3.98 21.70
N MET A 275 17.14 5.27 21.86
CA MET A 275 17.62 6.08 22.99
C MET A 275 16.49 6.59 23.88
N PHE A 276 16.86 6.88 25.13
CA PHE A 276 16.04 7.66 26.06
C PHE A 276 16.04 9.13 25.61
N VAL A 277 14.85 9.71 25.42
CA VAL A 277 14.66 11.07 24.89
C VAL A 277 13.89 11.96 25.88
N TRP A 278 14.10 13.27 25.78
CA TRP A 278 13.35 14.32 26.48
C TRP A 278 13.50 15.67 25.74
N ASP A 279 12.82 16.71 26.22
CA ASP A 279 13.12 18.10 25.83
C ASP A 279 14.44 18.57 26.49
N LYS A 280 15.18 19.45 25.81
CA LYS A 280 16.32 20.16 26.39
C LYS A 280 15.89 21.41 27.16
N ALA A 281 14.82 22.08 26.73
CA ALA A 281 14.38 23.35 27.31
C ALA A 281 13.94 23.20 28.78
N THR A 282 13.51 22.01 29.20
CA THR A 282 13.09 21.70 30.58
C THR A 282 14.22 21.22 31.50
N ILE A 283 15.50 21.31 31.08
CA ILE A 283 16.63 20.80 31.88
C ILE A 283 17.13 21.85 32.89
N ASP A 284 17.43 23.06 32.42
CA ASP A 284 18.09 24.10 33.24
C ASP A 284 17.09 25.02 33.98
N MET A 285 15.86 25.13 33.47
CA MET A 285 14.72 25.73 34.14
C MET A 285 13.61 24.69 34.29
N PRO A 286 12.71 24.83 35.29
CA PRO A 286 11.47 24.08 35.36
C PRO A 286 10.26 24.85 34.76
N PRO A 287 10.01 24.78 33.45
CA PRO A 287 8.69 24.92 32.82
C PRO A 287 8.15 23.53 32.40
N PRO A 288 6.93 23.39 31.88
CA PRO A 288 5.99 22.37 32.35
C PRO A 288 6.37 20.94 31.97
N SER A 289 6.22 20.05 32.96
CA SER A 289 5.66 18.72 32.78
C SER A 289 4.14 18.91 32.52
N PRO A 290 3.54 18.34 31.45
CA PRO A 290 4.11 17.44 30.45
C PRO A 290 4.91 18.10 29.32
N ILE A 291 5.80 17.30 28.70
CA ILE A 291 6.30 17.52 27.34
C ILE A 291 5.49 16.69 26.33
N TYR A 292 5.54 17.08 25.06
CA TYR A 292 4.85 16.42 23.96
C TYR A 292 5.83 16.10 22.83
N ILE A 293 5.96 14.81 22.49
CA ILE A 293 6.91 14.32 21.48
C ILE A 293 6.14 13.66 20.33
N VAL A 294 6.55 13.90 19.08
CA VAL A 294 5.93 13.29 17.89
C VAL A 294 6.93 12.71 16.89
N LYS A 295 6.46 11.70 16.15
CA LYS A 295 7.10 11.14 14.95
C LYS A 295 6.04 10.98 13.87
N ARG A 296 6.33 11.49 12.66
CA ARG A 296 5.57 11.21 11.45
C ARG A 296 6.11 9.94 10.78
N LEU A 297 5.23 8.99 10.50
CA LEU A 297 5.50 7.71 9.86
C LEU A 297 4.61 7.53 8.64
N THR A 298 5.23 7.61 7.47
CA THR A 298 4.54 7.43 6.18
C THR A 298 4.58 5.96 5.78
N LEU A 299 3.43 5.35 5.51
CA LEU A 299 3.30 3.93 5.14
C LEU A 299 2.78 3.81 3.72
N HIS A 300 3.61 3.32 2.78
CA HIS A 300 3.23 3.16 1.37
C HIS A 300 2.43 1.89 1.07
N LYS A 301 2.24 1.01 2.07
CA LYS A 301 1.41 -0.21 1.98
C LYS A 301 0.63 -0.45 3.27
N LYS A 302 -0.37 -1.34 3.22
CA LYS A 302 -1.09 -1.76 4.45
C LYS A 302 -0.09 -2.31 5.47
N PRO A 303 -0.07 -1.83 6.73
CA PRO A 303 0.81 -2.35 7.76
C PRO A 303 0.51 -3.83 8.06
N LYS A 304 1.55 -4.63 8.33
CA LYS A 304 1.41 -5.87 9.11
C LYS A 304 1.15 -5.52 10.59
N PRO A 305 0.95 -6.48 11.51
CA PRO A 305 0.88 -6.18 12.94
C PRO A 305 2.08 -5.34 13.40
N HIS A 306 1.81 -4.21 14.04
CA HIS A 306 2.78 -3.27 14.57
C HIS A 306 2.59 -3.14 16.08
N TYR A 307 3.67 -3.34 16.83
CA TYR A 307 3.67 -3.26 18.28
C TYR A 307 4.63 -2.18 18.77
N ILE A 308 4.16 -1.27 19.63
CA ILE A 308 5.00 -0.29 20.31
C ILE A 308 5.27 -0.73 21.75
N TYR A 309 6.56 -0.77 22.09
CA TYR A 309 7.09 -1.04 23.42
C TYR A 309 7.53 0.29 24.01
N ILE A 310 6.95 0.73 25.12
CA ILE A 310 7.09 2.09 25.65
C ILE A 310 7.24 2.12 27.18
N SER A 311 8.03 3.06 27.66
CA SER A 311 8.05 3.48 29.07
C SER A 311 8.54 4.92 29.19
N ALA A 312 8.03 5.66 30.18
CA ALA A 312 8.48 7.00 30.56
C ALA A 312 8.84 7.08 32.04
N CYS A 313 9.45 8.20 32.44
CA CYS A 313 10.06 8.41 33.75
C CYS A 313 9.09 8.41 34.94
N GLU A 314 7.94 9.05 34.78
CA GLU A 314 6.84 9.04 35.76
C GLU A 314 5.58 8.52 35.09
N SER A 315 5.05 9.22 34.08
CA SER A 315 3.93 8.71 33.27
C SER A 315 4.02 9.11 31.80
N TYR A 316 3.26 8.42 30.95
CA TYR A 316 3.01 8.82 29.56
C TYR A 316 1.55 8.57 29.16
N THR A 317 1.12 9.29 28.12
CA THR A 317 -0.06 8.95 27.31
C THR A 317 0.37 8.82 25.86
N LEU A 318 0.14 7.64 25.28
CA LEU A 318 0.47 7.29 23.91
C LEU A 318 -0.74 7.54 22.99
N TYR A 319 -0.48 8.23 21.89
CA TYR A 319 -1.43 8.53 20.83
C TYR A 319 -0.96 7.97 19.48
N VAL A 320 -1.90 7.46 18.69
CA VAL A 320 -1.68 7.16 17.26
C VAL A 320 -2.84 7.75 16.48
N ASN A 321 -2.53 8.68 15.56
CA ASN A 321 -3.51 9.41 14.75
C ASN A 321 -4.66 9.99 15.62
N GLY A 322 -4.31 10.71 16.69
CA GLY A 322 -5.22 11.30 17.67
C GLY A 322 -5.83 10.35 18.70
N ASN A 323 -5.90 9.05 18.43
CA ASN A 323 -6.48 8.04 19.33
C ASN A 323 -5.53 7.71 20.48
N ILE A 324 -6.04 7.68 21.72
CA ILE A 324 -5.27 7.14 22.86
C ILE A 324 -5.18 5.62 22.70
N VAL A 325 -3.96 5.10 22.64
CA VAL A 325 -3.67 3.66 22.56
C VAL A 325 -3.28 3.09 23.92
N GLY A 326 -2.58 3.88 24.75
CA GLY A 326 -2.06 3.40 26.03
C GLY A 326 -1.64 4.53 26.96
N GLN A 327 -1.59 4.23 28.26
CA GLN A 327 -1.09 5.12 29.31
C GLN A 327 -0.63 4.26 30.50
N ASP A 328 0.42 4.68 31.20
CA ASP A 328 0.85 4.07 32.46
C ASP A 328 1.68 5.04 33.32
N ASP A 329 1.80 4.74 34.61
CA ASP A 329 2.54 5.48 35.64
C ASP A 329 3.69 4.67 36.31
N LYS A 330 4.09 3.53 35.74
CA LYS A 330 5.08 2.59 36.34
C LYS A 330 6.29 2.38 35.44
N TRP A 331 7.16 3.39 35.38
CA TRP A 331 8.45 3.43 34.66
C TRP A 331 9.40 2.20 34.68
N LYS A 332 9.13 1.20 35.52
CA LYS A 332 9.92 -0.03 35.66
C LYS A 332 9.45 -1.15 34.73
N THR A 333 8.20 -1.13 34.27
CA THR A 333 7.72 -2.04 33.23
C THR A 333 7.79 -1.35 31.87
N VAL A 334 8.00 -2.15 30.82
CA VAL A 334 7.86 -1.67 29.44
C VAL A 334 6.55 -2.26 28.93
N GLU A 335 5.54 -1.41 28.86
CA GLU A 335 4.24 -1.79 28.34
C GLU A 335 4.31 -1.96 26.83
N ASN A 336 3.43 -2.81 26.29
CA ASN A 336 3.37 -3.10 24.87
C ASN A 336 1.92 -2.99 24.37
N TYR A 337 1.75 -2.31 23.24
CA TYR A 337 0.44 -2.08 22.64
C TYR A 337 0.48 -2.42 21.15
N ASP A 338 -0.58 -3.07 20.67
CA ASP A 338 -0.85 -3.18 19.24
C ASP A 338 -1.33 -1.81 18.72
N ILE A 339 -0.58 -1.22 17.79
CA ILE A 339 -0.94 0.05 17.14
C ILE A 339 -1.57 -0.17 15.75
N THR A 340 -1.62 -1.40 15.25
CA THR A 340 -2.09 -1.73 13.89
C THR A 340 -3.49 -1.20 13.57
N PRO A 341 -4.50 -1.30 14.47
CA PRO A 341 -5.85 -0.78 14.19
C PRO A 341 -5.92 0.74 13.99
N TYR A 342 -4.89 1.47 14.45
CA TYR A 342 -4.82 2.93 14.38
C TYR A 342 -3.97 3.43 13.21
N LEU A 343 -3.26 2.54 12.51
CA LEU A 343 -2.37 2.88 11.39
C LEU A 343 -3.09 2.82 10.04
N MET A 344 -2.78 3.78 9.16
CA MET A 344 -3.32 3.90 7.81
C MET A 344 -2.21 3.94 6.75
N VAL A 345 -2.58 3.60 5.51
CA VAL A 345 -1.77 3.87 4.33
C VAL A 345 -1.75 5.37 4.08
N GLY A 346 -0.56 5.95 3.94
CA GLY A 346 -0.31 7.39 3.94
C GLY A 346 0.44 7.83 5.20
N ASP A 347 0.31 9.09 5.59
CA ASP A 347 0.95 9.65 6.77
C ASP A 347 0.24 9.28 8.08
N ASN A 348 1.04 8.89 9.08
CA ASN A 348 0.60 8.59 10.45
C ASN A 348 1.40 9.41 11.45
N ILE A 349 0.79 9.83 12.55
CA ILE A 349 1.49 10.48 13.68
C ILE A 349 1.45 9.57 14.90
N ILE A 350 2.64 9.26 15.42
CA ILE A 350 2.83 8.73 16.77
C ILE A 350 3.07 9.93 17.69
N GLY A 351 2.19 10.14 18.66
CA GLY A 351 2.30 11.21 19.65
C GLY A 351 2.48 10.64 21.05
N ILE A 352 3.32 11.27 21.87
CA ILE A 352 3.55 10.88 23.26
C ILE A 352 3.50 12.13 24.13
N GLU A 353 2.49 12.24 25.00
CA GLU A 353 2.56 13.12 26.16
C GLU A 353 3.39 12.40 27.23
N ALA A 354 4.41 13.04 27.79
CA ALA A 354 5.26 12.45 28.83
C ALA A 354 5.47 13.42 30.01
N ARG A 355 5.45 12.89 31.23
CA ARG A 355 5.58 13.66 32.48
C ARG A 355 6.80 13.23 33.29
N SER A 356 7.46 14.21 33.89
CA SER A 356 8.60 14.01 34.78
C SER A 356 8.88 15.29 35.59
N ASP A 357 8.63 15.26 36.90
CA ASP A 357 8.94 16.35 37.83
C ASP A 357 10.32 16.16 38.50
N GLU A 358 10.94 14.97 38.39
CA GLU A 358 12.32 14.70 38.85
C GLU A 358 13.41 15.43 38.01
N LYS A 359 14.25 16.26 38.67
CA LYS A 359 15.30 17.09 38.04
C LYS A 359 16.53 16.35 37.48
N ASP A 360 16.83 15.15 37.97
CA ASP A 360 18.01 14.36 37.58
C ASP A 360 17.65 12.99 36.98
N LYS A 361 16.38 12.84 36.57
CA LYS A 361 15.81 11.63 35.98
C LYS A 361 14.56 12.07 35.20
N TYR A 362 14.67 12.18 33.88
CA TYR A 362 13.62 12.63 32.96
C TYR A 362 13.84 11.97 31.60
N TRP A 363 12.88 11.17 31.15
CA TRP A 363 13.00 10.37 29.92
C TRP A 363 11.67 9.77 29.49
N VAL A 364 11.55 9.54 28.20
CA VAL A 364 10.70 8.51 27.60
C VAL A 364 11.52 7.71 26.59
N LYS A 365 11.18 6.45 26.37
CA LYS A 365 11.75 5.62 25.32
C LYS A 365 10.64 4.78 24.69
N ALA A 366 10.64 4.69 23.37
CA ALA A 366 9.75 3.81 22.62
C ALA A 366 10.49 3.07 21.49
N GLU A 367 10.04 1.83 21.25
CA GLU A 367 10.49 0.95 20.17
C GLU A 367 9.26 0.37 19.47
N ILE A 368 9.03 0.76 18.21
CA ILE A 368 7.96 0.25 17.35
C ILE A 368 8.53 -0.84 16.45
N VAL A 369 7.86 -1.98 16.41
CA VAL A 369 8.25 -3.17 15.64
C VAL A 369 7.11 -3.59 14.72
N GLU A 370 7.40 -3.80 13.43
CA GLU A 370 6.52 -4.56 12.53
C GLU A 370 6.78 -6.07 12.71
N GLU A 371 5.73 -6.88 12.76
CA GLU A 371 5.86 -8.33 12.86
C GLU A 371 6.59 -8.92 11.64
N GLY A 372 7.60 -9.75 11.94
CA GLY A 372 8.57 -10.26 10.96
C GLY A 372 9.77 -9.33 10.69
N ALA A 373 9.74 -8.05 11.05
CA ALA A 373 10.84 -7.11 10.81
C ALA A 373 12.00 -7.20 11.84
N ILE A 374 12.00 -8.22 12.72
CA ILE A 374 13.10 -8.51 13.65
C ILE A 374 14.19 -9.38 13.00
N GLU A 375 13.90 -10.10 11.91
CA GLU A 375 14.91 -10.91 11.24
C GLU A 375 15.90 -10.03 10.46
N THR A 376 17.19 -10.24 10.72
CA THR A 376 18.35 -9.61 10.06
C THR A 376 18.69 -8.15 10.39
N TYR A 377 18.89 -7.85 11.69
CA TYR A 377 19.98 -6.92 12.08
C TYR A 377 21.08 -7.64 12.88
N ARG A 378 21.81 -8.55 12.22
CA ARG A 378 23.10 -9.01 12.74
C ARG A 378 24.04 -7.81 12.67
N ALA A 379 24.42 -7.26 13.81
CA ALA A 379 25.40 -6.18 13.87
C ALA A 379 26.70 -6.59 13.14
N PRO A 380 27.38 -5.68 12.43
CA PRO A 380 28.71 -5.98 11.91
C PRO A 380 29.62 -6.36 13.07
N GLU A 381 30.38 -7.44 12.92
CA GLU A 381 31.27 -7.91 13.97
C GLU A 381 32.31 -6.83 14.30
N PRO A 382 32.66 -6.64 15.59
CA PRO A 382 33.60 -5.60 15.99
C PRO A 382 34.95 -5.88 15.35
N GLN A 383 35.37 -5.00 14.43
CA GLN A 383 36.73 -5.02 13.90
C GLN A 383 37.70 -4.87 15.07
N HIS A 384 38.67 -5.79 15.15
CA HIS A 384 39.58 -5.89 16.29
C HIS A 384 40.29 -4.55 16.58
N GLU A 385 40.19 -4.09 17.84
CA GLU A 385 41.21 -3.22 18.41
C GLU A 385 42.48 -4.03 18.73
N MET A 386 43.58 -3.30 18.97
CA MET A 386 44.95 -3.77 19.24
C MET A 386 45.69 -4.28 17.99
N GLU A 387 46.95 -3.91 17.76
CA GLU A 387 47.82 -2.99 18.52
C GLU A 387 48.88 -2.37 17.60
N ALA A 388 49.51 -1.28 18.05
CA ALA A 388 50.60 -0.64 17.32
C ALA A 388 51.92 -0.84 18.07
N THR A 389 52.92 -1.49 17.44
CA THR A 389 54.34 -1.27 17.79
C THR A 389 55.37 -1.84 16.80
N HIS A 390 56.49 -1.10 16.72
CA HIS A 390 57.87 -1.51 16.37
C HIS A 390 58.28 -1.86 14.92
N TYR A 391 59.51 -1.41 14.61
CA TYR A 391 60.36 -1.77 13.49
C TYR A 391 61.36 -2.85 13.94
N GLU A 392 61.82 -3.71 13.02
CA GLU A 392 63.25 -4.08 12.87
C GLU A 392 63.49 -4.79 11.51
N GLU A 393 64.74 -5.17 11.20
CA GLU A 393 65.25 -5.32 9.82
C GLU A 393 65.76 -6.72 9.42
N GLU A 394 65.66 -6.99 8.10
CA GLU A 394 66.60 -7.78 7.27
C GLU A 394 66.68 -9.33 7.39
N TYR A 395 67.26 -9.96 6.34
CA TYR A 395 67.49 -11.40 6.08
C TYR A 395 66.19 -12.22 5.86
N GLY A 396 66.06 -13.20 4.95
CA GLY A 396 66.99 -14.05 4.17
C GLY A 396 66.39 -15.47 4.19
N GLU A 397 66.40 -16.33 3.16
CA GLU A 397 67.08 -16.36 1.86
C GLU A 397 66.13 -16.88 0.73
N PHE A 398 66.66 -17.10 -0.48
CA PHE A 398 65.94 -17.73 -1.60
C PHE A 398 65.78 -19.25 -1.41
N GLY A 399 64.75 -19.84 -2.02
CA GLY A 399 64.49 -21.28 -1.97
C GLY A 399 65.11 -22.09 -3.11
N GLU A 400 65.18 -23.41 -2.91
CA GLU A 400 65.44 -24.41 -3.95
C GLU A 400 64.19 -25.31 -4.11
N GLU A 401 63.61 -25.35 -5.30
CA GLU A 401 62.70 -26.42 -5.74
C GLU A 401 63.33 -27.15 -6.92
N GLY A 402 63.28 -28.49 -6.93
CA GLY A 402 63.88 -29.28 -8.00
C GLY A 402 63.42 -30.73 -8.02
N MET A 403 62.87 -31.14 -9.18
CA MET A 403 62.43 -32.49 -9.55
C MET A 403 61.19 -33.03 -8.77
N GLY A 404 60.35 -33.88 -9.37
CA GLY A 404 60.32 -34.37 -10.75
C GLY A 404 59.54 -35.67 -10.89
N GLU A 405 59.20 -36.04 -12.15
CA GLU A 405 58.52 -37.29 -12.58
C GLU A 405 57.03 -37.39 -12.12
N GLU A 406 56.04 -37.81 -12.92
CA GLU A 406 55.87 -38.96 -13.84
C GLU A 406 55.79 -40.32 -13.10
N THR A 407 54.92 -41.29 -13.45
CA THR A 407 54.10 -41.49 -14.67
C THR A 407 52.85 -42.40 -14.46
N LEU A 408 51.95 -42.37 -15.46
CA LEU A 408 51.13 -43.50 -15.99
C LEU A 408 49.83 -44.01 -15.30
N LYS A 409 49.07 -44.77 -16.11
CA LYS A 409 47.70 -45.29 -15.94
C LYS A 409 47.71 -46.83 -15.81
N GLU A 410 46.57 -47.43 -15.43
CA GLU A 410 45.97 -48.54 -16.20
C GLU A 410 44.45 -48.69 -15.92
N GLU A 411 43.77 -49.64 -16.57
CA GLU A 411 42.31 -49.60 -16.83
C GLU A 411 41.51 -50.85 -16.35
N GLY A 412 40.20 -50.67 -16.15
CA GLY A 412 39.18 -51.75 -16.18
C GLY A 412 38.65 -52.29 -14.84
N VAL A 413 37.48 -52.95 -14.78
CA VAL A 413 36.42 -53.12 -15.81
C VAL A 413 35.10 -53.61 -15.16
N GLU A 414 33.94 -53.08 -15.58
CA GLU A 414 32.57 -53.70 -15.53
C GLU A 414 31.89 -54.05 -14.17
N MET A 415 30.57 -54.33 -14.04
CA MET A 415 29.40 -54.38 -14.99
C MET A 415 28.06 -54.04 -14.27
N GLU A 416 27.04 -53.67 -15.06
CA GLU A 416 25.56 -53.79 -14.86
C GLU A 416 24.81 -53.14 -13.65
N GLY A 417 23.55 -52.70 -13.87
CA GLY A 417 22.68 -52.18 -12.80
C GLY A 417 21.34 -51.47 -13.14
N GLU A 418 20.98 -51.25 -14.41
CA GLU A 418 19.65 -50.73 -14.83
C GLU A 418 18.59 -51.88 -14.95
N PRO A 419 17.25 -51.65 -15.14
CA PRO A 419 16.63 -50.51 -15.83
C PRO A 419 15.23 -49.95 -15.35
N GLU A 420 14.94 -48.73 -15.82
CA GLU A 420 13.67 -48.23 -16.44
C GLU A 420 12.26 -48.20 -15.77
N THR A 421 11.43 -47.37 -16.44
CA THR A 421 9.95 -47.26 -16.45
C THR A 421 9.27 -46.43 -15.34
N GLY A 422 8.27 -45.59 -15.64
CA GLY A 422 7.73 -45.15 -16.95
C GLY A 422 6.87 -43.89 -16.79
N VAL A 423 6.98 -42.91 -17.70
CA VAL A 423 6.19 -42.77 -18.96
C VAL A 423 4.94 -41.89 -18.77
N GLU A 424 4.80 -40.92 -19.66
CA GLU A 424 3.68 -39.96 -19.78
C GLU A 424 2.41 -40.67 -20.28
N THR A 425 1.22 -40.06 -20.10
CA THR A 425 0.40 -39.59 -21.24
C THR A 425 -0.93 -38.94 -20.80
N GLU A 426 -1.49 -38.17 -21.72
CA GLU A 426 -2.79 -37.51 -21.67
C GLU A 426 -3.97 -38.51 -21.69
N THR A 427 -5.16 -38.05 -21.32
CA THR A 427 -6.38 -38.40 -22.07
C THR A 427 -7.47 -37.36 -21.85
N ALA A 428 -8.23 -37.05 -22.90
CA ALA A 428 -9.31 -36.06 -22.89
C ALA A 428 -10.67 -36.72 -23.21
N THR A 429 -11.74 -36.16 -22.65
CA THR A 429 -13.14 -36.18 -23.16
C THR A 429 -13.90 -35.13 -22.34
N GLU A 430 -14.30 -33.98 -22.90
CA GLU A 430 -15.40 -33.75 -23.87
C GLU A 430 -16.81 -33.65 -23.25
N ASN A 431 -17.59 -32.70 -23.80
CA ASN A 431 -19.05 -32.48 -23.71
C ASN A 431 -19.61 -31.67 -22.51
N ASN A 432 -20.60 -30.77 -22.69
CA ASN A 432 -21.02 -29.97 -23.86
C ASN A 432 -22.02 -28.87 -23.42
N SER A 433 -22.33 -27.90 -24.28
CA SER A 433 -23.38 -26.84 -24.15
C SER A 433 -23.17 -25.80 -23.04
N GLY A 434 -23.73 -24.57 -23.13
CA GLY A 434 -24.52 -24.00 -24.22
C GLY A 434 -24.93 -22.53 -23.99
N GLU A 435 -25.22 -21.82 -25.09
CA GLU A 435 -25.56 -20.40 -25.24
C GLU A 435 -26.59 -19.74 -24.28
N SER A 436 -26.21 -18.58 -23.68
CA SER A 436 -26.88 -17.23 -23.64
C SER A 436 -28.41 -16.98 -23.42
N SER A 437 -28.79 -15.75 -22.95
CA SER A 437 -29.77 -14.78 -23.58
C SER A 437 -31.16 -14.34 -23.01
N THR A 438 -31.44 -13.02 -22.77
CA THR A 438 -32.19 -11.97 -23.59
C THR A 438 -32.26 -10.56 -22.84
N GLU A 439 -32.82 -9.35 -23.14
CA GLU A 439 -33.95 -8.74 -23.96
C GLU A 439 -35.13 -8.05 -23.17
N GLY A 440 -34.89 -6.98 -22.38
CA GLY A 440 -35.81 -5.96 -21.79
C GLY A 440 -36.41 -6.31 -20.42
N GLY A 441 -36.43 -5.49 -19.34
CA GLY A 441 -36.11 -4.08 -19.08
C GLY A 441 -37.37 -3.26 -18.72
N GLN A 442 -37.42 -2.56 -17.57
CA GLN A 442 -38.46 -1.58 -17.17
C GLN A 442 -37.86 -0.30 -16.53
#